data_AF-A0A923HXZ9-F1
#
_entry.id   AF-A0A923HXZ9-F1
#
_cell.length_a   1.000
_cell.length_b   1.000
_cell.length_c   1.000
_cell.angle_alpha   90.00
_cell.angle_beta   90.00
_cell.angle_gamma   90.00
#
_symmetry.space_group_name_H-M   'P 1'
#
loop_
_entity.id
_entity.type
_entity.pdbx_description
1 polymer ?
#
loop_
_entity_poly.entity_id
_entity_poly.type
_entity_poly.pdbx_seq_one_letter_code
_entity_poly.pdbx_strand_id
1 'polypeptide(L)'
;MASVNKVIIVGNLGRDPETRYMPNGDAMTSITVATTDTWKDKATGEKKEQTEWHRITFFGKLAEIAGQYLKKGSQVYVEGSLRTRKYTDKDGVEKYATDIKADSMQMLGSRQGMGGGMGGGAGMDDGYGAPAAPAQRPAAPAQRPAPVSRPAPNFSDMDDDIPF
;
A
#
# COMPACT_ATOMS: atom_id res chain seq x y z
N MET A 1 33.40 10.73 24.47
CA MET A 1 33.13 9.29 24.29
C MET A 1 32.33 9.10 23.02
N ALA A 2 32.71 8.16 22.16
CA ALA A 2 31.95 7.83 20.95
C ALA A 2 30.86 6.81 21.30
N SER A 3 29.62 7.07 20.90
CA SER A 3 28.49 6.14 21.00
C SER A 3 27.79 6.02 19.64
N VAL A 4 27.06 4.92 19.44
CA VAL A 4 26.31 4.67 18.20
C VAL A 4 24.83 4.58 18.52
N ASN A 5 24.02 5.41 17.85
CA ASN A 5 22.57 5.30 17.83
C ASN A 5 22.16 5.23 16.36
N LYS A 6 21.82 4.03 15.90
CA LYS A 6 21.40 3.76 14.52
C LYS A 6 20.19 2.85 14.54
N VAL A 7 19.20 3.21 13.72
CA VAL A 7 17.99 2.44 13.45
C VAL A 7 17.94 2.18 11.94
N ILE A 8 17.58 0.96 11.55
CA ILE A 8 17.35 0.58 10.15
C ILE A 8 15.99 -0.10 10.10
N ILE A 9 15.11 0.38 9.23
CA ILE A 9 13.76 -0.16 9.07
C ILE A 9 13.48 -0.39 7.59
N VAL A 10 12.90 -1.55 7.29
CA VAL A 10 12.23 -1.82 6.02
C VAL A 10 10.81 -2.24 6.31
N GLY A 11 9.84 -1.52 5.77
CA GLY A 11 8.43 -1.84 5.98
C GLY A 11 7.51 -1.03 5.10
N ASN A 12 6.22 -1.12 5.38
CA ASN A 12 5.18 -0.45 4.60
C ASN A 12 4.48 0.64 5.41
N LEU A 13 4.14 1.75 4.76
CA LEU A 13 3.36 2.81 5.39
C LEU A 13 1.94 2.32 5.74
N GLY A 14 1.53 2.48 7.00
CA GLY A 14 0.16 2.15 7.43
C GLY A 14 -0.90 3.17 7.02
N ARG A 15 -0.47 4.41 6.81
CA ARG A 15 -1.30 5.55 6.39
C ARG A 15 -0.49 6.52 5.55
N ASP A 16 -1.17 7.48 4.93
CA ASP A 16 -0.52 8.53 4.15
C ASP A 16 0.40 9.39 5.03
N PRO A 17 1.49 9.94 4.47
CA PRO A 17 2.39 10.83 5.20
C PRO A 17 1.67 12.09 5.69
N GLU A 18 1.98 12.51 6.91
CA GLU A 18 1.50 13.77 7.47
C GLU A 18 2.63 14.81 7.37
N THR A 19 2.48 15.79 6.47
CA THR A 19 3.47 16.86 6.27
C THR A 19 3.00 18.17 6.91
N ARG A 20 3.90 18.84 7.62
CA ARG A 20 3.69 20.16 8.25
C ARG A 20 4.90 21.04 7.97
N TYR A 21 4.67 22.34 7.83
CA TYR A 21 5.74 23.33 7.72
C TYR A 21 5.94 24.01 9.06
N MET A 22 7.20 24.09 9.50
CA MET A 22 7.57 24.81 10.71
C MET A 22 7.59 26.32 10.44
N PRO A 23 7.48 27.19 11.48
CA PRO A 23 7.49 28.64 11.30
C PRO A 23 8.74 29.20 10.60
N ASN A 24 9.85 28.46 10.63
CA ASN A 24 11.09 28.80 9.95
C ASN A 24 11.08 28.42 8.45
N GLY A 25 9.99 27.85 7.94
CA GLY A 25 9.85 27.41 6.55
C GLY A 25 10.25 25.96 6.27
N ASP A 26 10.88 25.27 7.24
CA ASP A 26 11.32 23.90 7.04
C ASP A 26 10.15 22.91 7.04
N ALA A 27 10.17 21.97 6.10
CA ALA A 27 9.23 20.87 6.07
C ALA A 27 9.56 19.82 7.16
N MET A 28 8.50 19.30 7.78
CA MET A 28 8.51 18.16 8.68
C MET A 28 7.46 17.16 8.21
N THR A 29 7.86 15.92 7.95
CA THR A 29 6.93 14.87 7.53
C THR A 29 7.04 13.70 8.48
N SER A 30 5.90 13.27 9.02
CA SER A 30 5.81 12.07 9.86
C SER A 30 5.10 10.95 9.13
N ILE A 31 5.66 9.74 9.23
CA ILE A 31 5.05 8.51 8.71
C ILE A 31 4.96 7.45 9.82
N THR A 32 4.07 6.49 9.63
CA THR A 32 3.99 5.28 10.45
C THR A 32 4.26 4.07 9.58
N VAL A 33 5.29 3.30 9.92
CA VAL A 33 5.73 2.10 9.18
C VAL A 33 5.44 0.84 9.98
N ALA A 34 4.79 -0.13 9.33
CA ALA A 34 4.59 -1.47 9.88
C ALA A 34 5.75 -2.40 9.52
N THR A 35 6.21 -3.19 10.50
CA THR A 35 7.07 -4.36 10.30
C THR A 35 6.40 -5.56 10.95
N THR A 36 6.35 -6.69 10.25
CA THR A 36 5.61 -7.87 10.71
C THR A 36 6.54 -9.06 10.84
N ASP A 37 6.62 -9.60 12.04
CA ASP A 37 7.31 -10.84 12.34
C ASP A 37 6.32 -11.99 12.40
N THR A 38 6.64 -13.10 11.73
CA THR A 38 5.83 -14.30 11.67
C THR A 38 6.63 -15.48 12.19
N TRP A 39 6.12 -16.20 13.19
CA TRP A 39 6.77 -17.38 13.74
C TRP A 39 5.77 -18.47 14.08
N LYS A 40 6.25 -19.70 14.25
CA LYS A 40 5.43 -20.82 14.73
C LYS A 40 5.59 -20.94 16.23
N ASP A 41 4.47 -20.93 16.96
CA ASP A 41 4.46 -21.15 18.40
C ASP A 41 4.92 -22.58 18.73
N LYS A 42 5.87 -22.71 19.65
CA LYS A 42 6.47 -24.02 19.98
C LYS A 42 5.56 -24.89 20.85
N ALA A 43 4.63 -24.30 21.59
CA ALA A 43 3.72 -25.02 22.47
C ALA A 43 2.45 -25.47 21.72
N THR A 44 1.88 -24.60 20.90
CA THR A 44 0.62 -24.89 20.18
C THR A 44 0.84 -25.38 18.75
N GLY A 45 2.00 -25.08 18.15
CA GLY A 45 2.26 -25.37 16.73
C GLY A 45 1.55 -24.41 15.77
N GLU A 46 0.88 -23.38 16.26
CA GLU A 46 0.15 -22.42 15.44
C GLU A 46 1.07 -21.34 14.87
N LYS A 47 0.70 -20.79 13.70
CA LYS A 47 1.39 -19.63 13.12
C LYS A 47 0.93 -18.36 13.84
N LYS A 48 1.86 -17.64 14.47
CA LYS A 48 1.64 -16.35 15.12
C LYS A 48 2.27 -15.22 14.30
N GLU A 49 1.67 -14.05 14.42
CA GLU A 49 2.09 -12.83 13.73
C GLU A 49 2.12 -11.68 14.75
N GLN A 50 3.17 -10.87 14.72
CA GLN A 50 3.28 -9.64 15.51
C GLN A 50 3.68 -8.51 14.58
N THR A 51 2.90 -7.44 14.59
CA THR A 51 3.17 -6.24 13.81
C THR A 51 3.57 -5.10 14.74
N GLU A 52 4.74 -4.55 14.50
CA GLU A 52 5.27 -3.37 15.20
C GLU A 52 5.09 -2.12 14.36
N TRP A 53 4.74 -1.02 15.04
CA TRP A 53 4.44 0.26 14.40
C TRP A 53 5.48 1.32 14.75
N HIS A 54 6.23 1.74 13.76
CA HIS A 54 7.35 2.65 13.90
C HIS A 54 6.94 4.05 13.48
N ARG A 55 7.10 5.03 14.37
CA ARG A 55 6.92 6.45 14.05
C ARG A 55 8.25 7.04 13.58
N ILE A 56 8.24 7.58 12.37
CA ILE A 56 9.44 8.12 11.73
C ILE A 56 9.16 9.57 11.34
N THR A 57 10.07 10.47 11.71
CA THR A 57 9.99 11.89 11.36
C THR A 57 11.17 12.28 10.48
N PHE A 58 10.86 12.85 9.32
CA PHE A 58 11.78 13.43 8.36
C PHE A 58 11.78 14.96 8.50
N PHE A 59 12.90 15.59 8.15
CA PHE A 59 13.08 17.04 8.19
C PHE A 59 13.64 17.56 6.87
N GLY A 60 13.35 18.83 6.55
CA GLY A 60 13.86 19.54 5.38
C GLY A 60 13.55 18.82 4.08
N LYS A 61 14.53 18.71 3.18
CA LYS A 61 14.37 18.06 1.87
C LYS A 61 13.87 16.61 1.95
N LEU A 62 14.28 15.86 2.97
CA LEU A 62 13.83 14.47 3.14
C LEU A 62 12.34 14.41 3.48
N ALA A 63 11.83 15.40 4.22
CA ALA A 63 10.41 15.57 4.49
C ALA A 63 9.63 15.89 3.23
N GLU A 64 10.11 16.82 2.41
CA GLU A 64 9.47 17.16 1.12
C GLU A 64 9.34 15.94 0.22
N ILE A 65 10.42 15.17 0.06
CA ILE A 65 10.43 13.92 -0.73
C ILE A 65 9.43 12.92 -0.14
N ALA A 66 9.46 12.72 1.17
CA ALA A 66 8.54 11.80 1.84
C ALA A 66 7.08 12.21 1.64
N GLY A 67 6.76 13.49 1.81
CA GLY A 67 5.40 14.03 1.64
C GLY A 67 4.90 14.01 0.20
N GLN A 68 5.79 14.19 -0.77
CA GLN A 68 5.41 14.22 -2.20
C GLN A 68 5.23 12.82 -2.80
N TYR A 69 6.08 11.86 -2.43
CA TYR A 69 6.15 10.59 -3.14
C TYR A 69 5.63 9.38 -2.35
N LEU A 70 5.60 9.46 -1.02
CA LEU A 70 5.07 8.35 -0.22
C LEU A 70 3.55 8.46 -0.10
N LYS A 71 2.93 7.28 -0.08
CA LYS A 71 1.50 7.08 0.20
C LYS A 71 1.30 5.83 1.04
N LYS A 72 0.12 5.65 1.63
CA LYS A 72 -0.27 4.41 2.31
C LYS A 72 0.11 3.18 1.47
N GLY A 73 0.71 2.19 2.13
CA GLY A 73 1.18 0.96 1.51
C GLY A 73 2.56 1.04 0.85
N SER A 74 3.13 2.23 0.64
CA SER A 74 4.46 2.37 0.05
C SER A 74 5.51 1.64 0.89
N GLN A 75 6.36 0.86 0.23
CA GLN A 75 7.47 0.19 0.89
C GLN A 75 8.69 1.11 0.95
N VAL A 76 9.28 1.23 2.12
CA VAL A 76 10.38 2.16 2.39
C VAL A 76 11.50 1.49 3.17
N TYR A 77 12.73 1.87 2.83
CA TYR A 77 13.92 1.68 3.65
C TYR A 77 14.23 3.00 4.36
N VAL A 78 14.47 2.98 5.66
CA VAL A 78 14.81 4.16 6.46
C VAL A 78 16.01 3.86 7.35
N GLU A 79 16.97 4.77 7.37
CA GLU A 79 17.99 4.86 8.42
C GLU A 79 17.79 6.10 9.27
N GLY A 80 18.06 5.98 10.56
CA GLY A 80 17.94 7.11 11.48
C GLY A 80 18.50 6.84 12.87
N SER A 81 18.01 7.60 13.83
CA SER A 81 18.34 7.48 15.25
C SER A 81 17.10 7.56 16.13
N LEU A 82 17.10 6.85 17.26
CA LEU A 82 16.03 6.96 18.25
C LEU A 82 16.09 8.31 18.98
N ARG A 83 14.93 8.94 19.11
CA ARG A 83 14.72 10.18 19.87
C ARG A 83 13.54 10.01 20.81
N THR A 84 13.82 9.99 22.10
CA THR A 84 12.78 10.00 23.13
C THR A 84 12.55 11.43 23.60
N ARG A 85 11.30 11.88 23.52
CA ARG A 85 10.87 13.19 24.03
C ARG A 85 9.87 13.01 25.17
N LYS A 86 9.98 13.86 26.17
CA LYS A 86 9.01 13.99 27.24
C LYS A 86 7.92 14.97 26.81
N TYR A 87 6.67 14.65 27.08
CA TYR A 87 5.55 15.56 26.87
C TYR A 87 4.51 15.36 27.97
N THR A 88 3.82 16.44 28.33
CA THR A 88 2.70 16.37 29.27
C THR A 88 1.42 16.19 28.46
N ASP A 89 0.60 15.21 28.85
CA ASP A 89 -0.70 15.03 28.22
C ASP A 89 -1.74 16.02 28.77
N LYS A 90 -2.99 15.89 28.29
CA LYS A 90 -4.08 16.78 28.69
C LYS A 90 -4.47 16.64 30.16
N ASP A 91 -4.15 15.52 30.78
CA ASP A 91 -4.48 15.20 32.16
C ASP A 91 -3.35 15.63 33.12
N GLY A 92 -2.30 16.30 32.60
CA GLY A 92 -1.16 16.76 33.38
C GLY A 92 -0.13 15.66 33.66
N VAL A 93 -0.28 14.47 33.08
CA VAL A 93 0.63 13.33 33.30
C VAL A 93 1.81 13.41 32.34
N GLU A 94 3.00 13.23 32.89
CA GLU A 94 4.23 13.18 32.11
C GLU A 94 4.35 11.84 31.35
N LYS A 95 4.47 11.91 30.03
CA LYS A 95 4.63 10.76 29.14
C LYS A 95 5.89 10.87 28.29
N TYR A 96 6.35 9.72 27.84
CA TYR A 96 7.49 9.61 26.93
C TYR A 96 7.01 9.09 25.58
N ALA A 97 7.48 9.72 24.51
CA ALA A 97 7.32 9.22 23.15
C ALA A 97 8.70 8.98 22.56
N THR A 98 8.93 7.78 22.03
CA THR A 98 10.14 7.44 21.28
C THR A 98 9.78 7.42 19.81
N ASP A 99 10.40 8.34 19.06
CA ASP A 99 10.25 8.48 17.62
C ASP A 99 11.61 8.25 16.96
N ILE A 100 11.61 7.90 15.67
CA ILE A 100 12.83 7.76 14.87
C ILE A 100 13.02 9.05 14.09
N LYS A 101 14.14 9.73 14.31
CA LYS A 101 14.58 10.82 13.43
C LYS A 101 15.31 10.19 12.25
N ALA A 102 14.74 10.31 11.07
CA ALA A 102 15.35 9.77 9.86
C ALA A 102 16.52 10.64 9.38
N ASP A 103 17.60 9.97 9.01
CA ASP A 103 18.80 10.56 8.40
C ASP A 103 18.89 10.22 6.91
N SER A 104 18.33 9.08 6.49
CA SER A 104 18.27 8.63 5.10
C SER A 104 17.00 7.82 4.83
N MET A 105 16.52 7.86 3.58
CA MET A 105 15.36 7.08 3.14
C MET A 105 15.50 6.68 1.68
N GLN A 106 15.03 5.48 1.36
CA GLN A 106 14.88 5.00 -0.01
C GLN A 106 13.46 4.45 -0.20
N MET A 107 12.82 4.88 -1.28
CA MET A 107 11.58 4.28 -1.74
C MET A 107 11.93 2.97 -2.44
N LEU A 108 11.39 1.85 -1.96
CA LEU A 108 11.66 0.55 -2.57
C LEU A 108 10.70 0.24 -3.73
N GLY A 109 9.64 1.05 -3.86
CA GLY A 109 8.62 0.92 -4.89
C GLY A 109 7.81 -0.36 -4.76
N SER A 110 6.62 -0.36 -5.37
CA SER A 110 6.02 -1.60 -5.86
C SER A 110 6.30 -1.63 -7.35
N ARG A 111 6.54 -2.81 -7.92
CA ARG A 111 6.76 -3.03 -9.36
C ARG A 111 5.50 -2.76 -10.18
N GLN A 112 4.91 -1.58 -10.04
CA GLN A 112 3.63 -1.18 -10.60
C GLN A 112 3.86 0.09 -11.40
N GLY A 113 4.46 -0.11 -12.58
CA GLY A 113 4.85 0.96 -13.50
C GLY A 113 5.40 0.50 -14.85
N MET A 114 5.61 -0.81 -15.07
CA MET A 114 5.82 -1.40 -16.39
C MET A 114 4.83 -2.55 -16.55
N GLY A 115 3.64 -2.27 -17.09
CA GLY A 115 2.57 -3.25 -17.20
C GLY A 115 1.20 -2.71 -17.60
N GLY A 116 1.05 -1.41 -17.86
CA GLY A 116 -0.03 -0.87 -18.67
C GLY A 116 0.31 -1.05 -20.15
N GLY A 117 0.29 -2.29 -20.62
CA GLY A 117 0.53 -2.65 -22.02
C GLY A 117 -0.55 -2.05 -22.91
N MET A 118 -0.27 -0.87 -23.43
CA MET A 118 -0.89 -0.32 -24.63
C MET A 118 -0.46 -1.23 -25.79
N GLY A 119 -1.31 -2.19 -26.17
CA GLY A 119 -0.95 -3.27 -27.08
C GLY A 119 -2.17 -3.91 -27.76
N GLY A 120 -2.97 -3.09 -28.43
CA GLY A 120 -3.97 -3.55 -29.41
C GLY A 120 -3.69 -2.84 -30.73
N GLY A 121 -2.69 -3.33 -31.47
CA GLY A 121 -2.31 -2.78 -32.77
C GLY A 121 -3.43 -2.95 -33.79
N ALA A 122 -3.91 -1.83 -34.32
CA ALA A 122 -4.64 -1.77 -35.58
C ALA A 122 -3.67 -2.13 -36.72
N GLY A 123 -3.67 -3.40 -37.12
CA GLY A 123 -2.98 -3.89 -38.29
C GLY A 123 -3.82 -3.64 -39.54
N MET A 124 -3.23 -2.92 -40.48
CA MET A 124 -3.75 -2.49 -41.77
C MET A 124 -4.18 -3.67 -42.67
N ASP A 125 -5.27 -3.42 -43.38
CA ASP A 125 -5.84 -4.14 -44.51
C ASP A 125 -4.83 -4.29 -45.67
N ASP A 126 -4.57 -5.52 -46.11
CA ASP A 126 -4.01 -5.82 -47.43
C ASP A 126 -4.53 -7.18 -47.89
N GLY A 127 -5.47 -7.16 -48.84
CA GLY A 127 -6.11 -8.33 -49.41
C GLY A 127 -5.45 -8.76 -50.71
N TYR A 128 -5.17 -10.07 -50.87
CA TYR A 128 -5.01 -10.75 -52.17
C TYR A 128 -5.23 -12.27 -52.06
N GLY A 129 -6.24 -12.79 -52.78
CA GLY A 129 -6.18 -14.01 -53.63
C GLY A 129 -6.09 -15.43 -53.02
N ALA A 130 -7.13 -16.25 -53.24
CA ALA A 130 -7.32 -17.70 -52.94
C ALA A 130 -6.48 -18.69 -53.83
N PRO A 131 -6.61 -20.06 -53.80
CA PRO A 131 -7.52 -20.96 -53.07
C PRO A 131 -6.90 -22.26 -52.44
N ALA A 132 -7.78 -23.18 -52.01
CA ALA A 132 -7.70 -24.26 -51.00
C ALA A 132 -7.16 -25.67 -51.39
N ALA A 133 -6.92 -26.51 -50.37
CA ALA A 133 -7.13 -27.98 -50.37
C ALA A 133 -7.28 -28.54 -48.92
N PRO A 134 -7.94 -29.70 -48.68
CA PRO A 134 -8.91 -29.86 -47.58
C PRO A 134 -8.51 -30.86 -46.48
N ALA A 135 -9.09 -30.73 -45.28
CA ALA A 135 -9.15 -31.83 -44.31
C ALA A 135 -10.37 -31.76 -43.36
N GLN A 136 -11.32 -32.67 -43.63
CA GLN A 136 -12.10 -33.52 -42.70
C GLN A 136 -12.99 -32.88 -41.60
N ARG A 137 -14.31 -33.04 -41.79
CA ARG A 137 -15.36 -33.09 -40.74
C ARG A 137 -15.51 -34.52 -40.22
N PRO A 138 -15.81 -34.76 -38.92
CA PRO A 138 -17.19 -34.78 -38.38
C PRO A 138 -17.24 -34.24 -36.92
N ALA A 139 -18.35 -34.03 -36.20
CA ALA A 139 -19.79 -33.91 -36.37
C ALA A 139 -20.26 -33.09 -35.13
N ALA A 140 -21.34 -32.32 -35.26
CA ALA A 140 -21.84 -31.43 -34.22
C ALA A 140 -22.82 -32.14 -33.26
N PRO A 141 -22.83 -31.77 -31.96
CA PRO A 141 -24.05 -31.84 -31.16
C PRO A 141 -24.59 -30.44 -30.77
N ALA A 142 -25.88 -30.28 -31.06
CA ALA A 142 -26.93 -29.45 -30.45
C ALA A 142 -26.59 -28.25 -29.54
N GLN A 143 -27.09 -27.08 -29.95
CA GLN A 143 -27.21 -25.85 -29.17
C GLN A 143 -28.23 -26.01 -28.02
N ARG A 144 -27.85 -25.56 -26.81
CA ARG A 144 -28.79 -25.25 -25.71
C ARG A 144 -29.07 -23.74 -25.69
N PRO A 145 -30.33 -23.31 -25.46
CA PRO A 145 -30.70 -21.90 -25.41
C PRO A 145 -30.21 -21.20 -24.14
N ALA A 146 -29.94 -19.89 -24.28
CA ALA A 146 -29.45 -18.99 -23.23
C ALA A 146 -30.52 -18.69 -22.16
N PRO A 147 -30.12 -18.52 -20.88
CA PRO A 147 -31.03 -18.10 -19.82
C PRO A 147 -31.32 -16.60 -19.86
N VAL A 148 -32.59 -16.27 -19.64
CA VAL A 148 -33.14 -14.91 -19.55
C VAL A 148 -32.73 -14.26 -18.23
N SER A 149 -32.12 -13.08 -18.30
CA SER A 149 -31.77 -12.23 -17.17
C SER A 149 -33.02 -11.60 -16.54
N ARG A 150 -33.18 -11.74 -15.22
CA ARG A 150 -34.20 -11.04 -14.41
C ARG A 150 -33.66 -9.68 -13.93
N PRO A 151 -34.51 -8.65 -13.77
CA PRO A 151 -34.11 -7.33 -13.27
C PRO A 151 -33.73 -7.34 -11.78
N ALA A 152 -32.87 -6.40 -11.40
CA ALA A 152 -32.35 -6.20 -10.05
C ALA A 152 -33.41 -5.68 -9.06
N PRO A 153 -33.30 -5.99 -7.74
CA PRO A 153 -34.18 -5.44 -6.71
C PRO A 153 -33.83 -3.97 -6.38
N ASN A 154 -34.86 -3.13 -6.25
CA ASN A 154 -34.77 -1.77 -5.70
C ASN A 154 -34.56 -1.82 -4.18
N PHE A 155 -33.65 -0.99 -3.66
CA PHE A 155 -33.30 -0.86 -2.24
C PHE A 155 -34.07 0.25 -1.51
N SER A 156 -35.23 0.65 -2.02
CA SER A 156 -36.02 1.77 -1.48
C SER A 156 -36.95 1.40 -0.32
N ASP A 157 -37.01 0.13 0.08
CA ASP A 157 -37.95 -0.38 1.10
C ASP A 157 -37.28 -0.79 2.42
N MET A 158 -36.03 -0.37 2.68
CA MET A 158 -35.26 -0.77 3.87
C MET A 158 -34.93 0.37 4.85
N ASP A 159 -35.46 1.57 4.62
CA ASP A 159 -35.28 2.74 5.50
C ASP A 159 -36.46 2.99 6.48
N ASP A 160 -37.49 2.14 6.50
CA ASP A 160 -38.77 2.43 7.20
C ASP A 160 -39.12 1.50 8.37
N ASP A 161 -38.16 0.75 8.95
CA ASP A 161 -38.46 -0.12 10.10
C ASP A 161 -37.29 -0.26 11.11
N ILE A 162 -36.87 0.88 11.69
CA ILE A 162 -35.98 0.92 12.86
C ILE A 162 -36.82 1.27 14.11
N PRO A 163 -37.16 0.31 14.98
CA PRO A 163 -37.79 0.60 16.26
C PRO A 163 -36.78 1.19 17.27
N PHE A 164 -37.24 2.19 18.03
CA PHE A 164 -36.55 2.85 19.15
C PHE A 164 -36.21 1.89 20.30
#